data_AF-A0AAW7VN44-F1
#
_entry.id   AF-A0AAW7VN44-F1
#
_cell.length_a   1.000
_cell.length_b   1.000
_cell.length_c   1.000
_cell.angle_alpha   90.00
_cell.angle_beta   90.00
_cell.angle_gamma   90.00
#
_symmetry.space_group_name_H-M   'P 1'
#
loop_
_entity.id
_entity.type
_entity.pdbx_description
1 polymer ?
#
loop_
_entity_poly.entity_id
_entity_poly.type
_entity_poly.pdbx_seq_one_letter_code
_entity_poly.pdbx_strand_id
1 'polypeptide(L)'
;MDNSRGGSNLHAALQNHFPEARGITTVEVEDEPRNIKRFDGEPDRGRWGSRTVTVHDKKGLKRFLSLSNSEPWKFHENGEPYDFEDTAKYDEAKTTGRFTHEMLVDYCRHLGLEPFKDGFYVPTGRAALATPKMTLLGRSWKESSSR
;
A
#
# COMPACT_ATOMS: atom_id res chain seq x y z
N MET A 1 26.01 21.34 3.68
CA MET A 1 24.69 20.85 4.13
C MET A 1 23.92 20.46 2.89
N ASP A 2 24.01 19.17 2.55
CA ASP A 2 23.36 18.59 1.39
C ASP A 2 22.37 17.55 1.93
N ASN A 3 21.10 17.90 1.97
CA ASN A 3 20.03 17.05 2.49
C ASN A 3 19.49 16.20 1.35
N SER A 4 20.33 15.28 0.88
CA SER A 4 19.95 14.24 -0.08
C SER A 4 19.02 13.26 0.61
N ARG A 5 17.74 13.63 0.73
CA ARG A 5 16.62 12.74 1.11
C ARG A 5 16.26 11.72 0.03
N GLY A 6 17.15 11.49 -0.93
CA GLY A 6 17.05 10.45 -1.96
C GLY A 6 17.73 9.17 -1.50
N GLY A 7 17.16 8.49 -0.50
CA GLY A 7 17.52 7.09 -0.29
C GLY A 7 17.06 6.30 -1.51
N SER A 8 17.96 5.53 -2.11
CA SER A 8 17.70 4.62 -3.25
C SER A 8 16.84 3.43 -2.80
N ASN A 9 15.60 3.68 -2.37
CA ASN A 9 14.61 2.63 -2.23
C ASN A 9 13.67 2.66 -3.45
N LEU A 10 13.26 1.47 -3.89
CA LEU A 10 12.34 1.26 -5.00
C LEU A 10 11.07 2.11 -4.87
N HIS A 11 10.63 2.36 -3.64
CA HIS A 11 9.44 3.14 -3.31
C HIS A 11 9.58 4.61 -3.73
N ALA A 12 10.73 5.26 -3.44
CA ALA A 12 11.01 6.63 -3.85
C ALA A 12 11.11 6.77 -5.38
N ALA A 13 11.63 5.74 -6.07
CA ALA A 13 11.67 5.69 -7.52
C ALA A 13 10.25 5.52 -8.14
N LEU A 14 9.41 4.65 -7.56
CA LEU A 14 8.01 4.46 -7.97
C LEU A 14 7.16 5.72 -7.77
N GLN A 15 7.35 6.41 -6.64
CA GLN A 15 6.57 7.58 -6.27
C GLN A 15 6.96 8.84 -7.05
N ASN A 16 8.26 9.06 -7.28
CA ASN A 16 8.74 10.32 -7.85
C ASN A 16 9.28 10.15 -9.27
N HIS A 17 10.05 9.09 -9.53
CA HIS A 17 10.82 8.99 -10.78
C HIS A 17 10.01 8.46 -11.97
N PHE A 18 9.15 7.44 -11.78
CA PHE A 18 8.40 6.86 -12.92
C PHE A 18 7.28 7.76 -13.47
N PRO A 19 6.45 8.41 -12.64
CA PRO A 19 5.42 9.32 -13.15
C PRO A 19 6.02 10.53 -13.88
N GLU A 20 7.11 11.09 -13.35
CA GLU A 20 7.82 12.24 -13.91
C GLU A 20 8.61 11.87 -15.19
N ALA A 21 9.37 10.77 -15.17
CA ALA A 21 10.28 10.42 -16.28
C ALA A 21 9.60 9.74 -17.47
N ARG A 22 8.40 9.15 -17.29
CA ARG A 22 7.73 8.35 -18.34
C ARG A 22 6.34 8.86 -18.73
N GLY A 23 5.75 9.81 -17.96
CA GLY A 23 4.38 10.27 -18.18
C GLY A 23 3.33 9.17 -17.96
N ILE A 24 3.67 8.13 -17.21
CA ILE A 24 2.82 6.97 -16.92
C ILE A 24 2.16 7.18 -15.57
N THR A 25 0.85 6.92 -15.48
CA THR A 25 0.15 6.86 -14.20
C THR A 25 0.58 5.62 -13.43
N THR A 26 1.06 5.81 -12.20
CA THR A 26 1.41 4.70 -11.30
C THR A 26 0.31 4.53 -10.27
N VAL A 27 -0.09 3.28 -10.03
CA VAL A 27 -1.03 2.92 -8.97
C VAL A 27 -0.36 1.92 -8.05
N GLU A 28 -0.31 2.24 -6.77
CA GLU A 28 0.15 1.36 -5.69
C GLU A 28 -1.06 0.88 -4.90
N VAL A 29 -1.10 -0.43 -4.63
CA VAL A 29 -2.18 -1.09 -3.87
C VAL A 29 -1.54 -1.91 -2.76
N GLU A 30 -1.91 -1.62 -1.52
CA GLU A 30 -1.56 -2.40 -0.33
C GLU A 30 -2.84 -2.92 0.33
N ASP A 31 -2.88 -4.21 0.63
CA ASP A 31 -3.95 -4.81 1.44
C ASP A 31 -3.34 -5.82 2.42
N GLU A 32 -3.35 -5.45 3.70
CA GLU A 32 -2.90 -6.27 4.81
C GLU A 32 -4.12 -6.71 5.65
N PRO A 33 -4.38 -8.03 5.74
CA PRO A 33 -5.52 -8.52 6.49
C PRO A 33 -5.33 -8.33 8.00
N ARG A 34 -6.43 -8.00 8.69
CA ARG A 34 -6.49 -7.77 10.15
C ARG A 34 -6.18 -9.00 11.03
N ASN A 35 -5.64 -10.08 10.49
CA ASN A 35 -5.36 -11.34 11.18
C ASN A 35 -3.87 -11.66 11.33
N ILE A 36 -2.99 -10.78 10.84
CA ILE A 36 -1.55 -10.94 11.02
C ILE A 36 -1.22 -10.71 12.51
N LYS A 37 -0.68 -11.75 13.16
CA LYS A 37 -0.19 -11.71 14.53
C LYS A 37 1.13 -10.93 14.57
N ARG A 38 1.29 -10.04 15.55
CA ARG A 38 2.60 -9.48 15.89
C ARG A 38 3.51 -10.58 16.44
N PHE A 39 4.81 -10.42 16.25
CA PHE A 39 5.83 -11.31 16.80
C PHE A 39 6.07 -11.00 18.28
N ASP A 40 6.49 -12.01 19.04
CA ASP A 40 6.84 -11.85 20.45
C ASP A 40 8.05 -10.89 20.58
N GLY A 41 7.92 -9.86 21.42
CA GLY A 41 9.00 -8.90 21.73
C GLY A 41 8.87 -7.51 21.10
N GLU A 42 7.86 -7.25 20.26
CA GLU A 42 7.58 -5.91 19.74
C GLU A 42 6.67 -5.11 20.71
N PRO A 43 7.11 -3.96 21.24
CA PRO A 43 6.31 -3.14 22.13
C PRO A 43 5.34 -2.30 21.31
N ASP A 44 4.23 -2.91 20.89
CA ASP A 44 2.97 -2.26 20.52
C ASP A 44 1.94 -3.38 20.33
N ARG A 45 0.76 -3.28 20.94
CA ARG A 45 -0.26 -4.36 20.94
C ARG A 45 -1.11 -4.32 19.65
N GLY A 46 -1.78 -5.43 19.30
CA GLY A 46 -2.81 -5.48 18.24
C GLY A 46 -2.52 -6.34 17.00
N ARG A 47 -3.57 -6.69 16.23
CA ARG A 47 -3.44 -7.33 14.89
C ARG A 47 -3.24 -6.26 13.82
N TRP A 48 -2.24 -6.41 12.95
CA TRP A 48 -1.99 -5.47 11.84
C TRP A 48 -3.09 -5.56 10.80
N GLY A 49 -3.40 -4.44 10.16
CA GLY A 49 -4.23 -4.40 8.97
C GLY A 49 -4.22 -3.02 8.34
N SER A 50 -4.06 -2.97 7.03
CA SER A 50 -4.03 -1.74 6.23
C SER A 50 -4.71 -2.01 4.91
N ARG A 51 -5.33 -0.98 4.34
CA ARG A 51 -5.78 -0.95 2.96
C ARG A 51 -5.43 0.40 2.41
N THR A 52 -4.63 0.44 1.37
CA THR A 52 -4.14 1.68 0.78
C THR A 52 -4.19 1.59 -0.74
N VAL A 53 -4.71 2.64 -1.37
CA VAL A 53 -4.52 2.88 -2.81
C VAL A 53 -3.91 4.26 -2.99
N THR A 54 -2.83 4.32 -3.76
CA THR A 54 -2.13 5.56 -4.07
C THR A 54 -2.01 5.67 -5.58
N VAL A 55 -2.43 6.81 -6.14
CA VAL A 55 -2.33 7.11 -7.56
C VAL A 55 -1.41 8.31 -7.75
N HIS A 56 -0.38 8.13 -8.57
CA HIS A 56 0.50 9.18 -9.01
C HIS A 56 0.34 9.42 -10.51
N ASP A 57 0.32 10.69 -10.92
CA ASP A 57 0.42 11.08 -12.32
C ASP A 57 1.66 11.95 -12.56
N LYS A 58 1.79 12.50 -13.77
CA LYS A 58 2.92 13.36 -14.15
C LYS A 58 3.10 14.62 -13.29
N LYS A 59 2.09 15.02 -12.51
CA LYS A 59 2.11 16.18 -11.60
C LYS A 59 2.37 15.78 -10.14
N GLY A 60 2.50 14.49 -9.85
CA GLY A 60 2.76 13.96 -8.51
C GLY A 60 1.57 13.17 -7.96
N LEU A 61 1.33 13.27 -6.64
CA LEU A 61 0.23 12.57 -5.98
C LEU A 61 -1.11 13.08 -6.51
N LYS A 62 -1.88 12.19 -7.13
CA LYS A 62 -3.21 12.48 -7.65
C LYS A 62 -4.30 12.09 -6.66
N ARG A 63 -4.19 10.90 -6.06
CA ARG A 63 -5.15 10.39 -5.09
C ARG A 63 -4.49 9.48 -4.08
N PHE A 64 -4.89 9.58 -2.83
CA PHE A 64 -4.47 8.71 -1.75
C PHE A 64 -5.69 8.36 -0.90
N LEU A 65 -5.87 7.08 -0.62
CA LEU A 65 -6.85 6.55 0.32
C LEU A 65 -6.16 5.52 1.18
N SER A 66 -6.25 5.65 2.50
CA SER A 66 -5.68 4.70 3.42
C SER A 66 -6.58 4.47 4.62
N LEU A 67 -6.80 3.21 4.95
CA LEU A 67 -7.37 2.76 6.20
C LEU A 67 -6.36 1.86 6.88
N SER A 68 -5.76 2.32 7.98
CA SER A 68 -4.71 1.59 8.69
C SER A 68 -5.05 1.39 10.16
N ASN A 69 -4.63 0.25 10.71
CA ASN A 69 -4.80 -0.08 12.11
C ASN A 69 -3.51 0.18 12.89
N SER A 70 -3.37 1.41 13.39
CA SER A 70 -2.34 1.78 14.37
C SER A 70 -2.91 1.89 15.78
N GLU A 71 -4.00 1.16 16.07
CA GLU A 71 -4.84 1.22 17.29
C GLU A 71 -5.11 2.65 17.82
N PRO A 72 -6.27 3.28 17.48
CA PRO A 72 -7.41 2.75 16.73
C PRO A 72 -7.20 2.77 15.21
N TRP A 73 -8.17 2.23 14.47
CA TRP A 73 -8.25 2.41 13.01
C TRP A 73 -8.28 3.89 12.66
N LYS A 74 -7.53 4.27 11.63
CA LYS A 74 -7.47 5.62 11.09
C LYS A 74 -7.72 5.59 9.60
N PHE A 75 -8.59 6.48 9.15
CA PHE A 75 -8.87 6.72 7.75
C PHE A 75 -8.22 8.04 7.33
N HIS A 76 -7.56 8.03 6.18
CA HIS A 76 -6.89 9.19 5.59
C HIS A 76 -7.18 9.22 4.10
N GLU A 77 -7.44 10.43 3.59
CA GLU A 77 -7.56 10.67 2.17
C GLU A 77 -6.81 11.94 1.76
N ASN A 78 -6.39 12.01 0.49
CA ASN A 78 -5.79 13.21 -0.08
C ASN A 78 -5.96 13.23 -1.61
N GLY A 79 -6.10 14.41 -2.20
CA GLY A 79 -6.39 14.61 -3.62
C GLY A 79 -7.88 14.52 -3.95
N GLU A 80 -8.24 14.90 -5.17
CA GLU A 80 -9.64 14.93 -5.63
C GLU A 80 -10.19 13.51 -5.81
N PRO A 81 -11.33 13.14 -5.20
CA PRO A 81 -11.98 11.85 -5.41
C PRO A 81 -12.33 11.62 -6.88
N TYR A 82 -12.25 10.37 -7.32
CA TYR A 82 -12.81 9.95 -8.61
C TYR A 82 -14.34 9.82 -8.55
N ASP A 83 -15.00 9.97 -9.70
CA ASP A 83 -16.47 9.87 -9.81
C ASP A 83 -17.05 8.50 -9.39
N PHE A 84 -16.21 7.44 -9.39
CA PHE A 84 -16.61 6.10 -8.97
C PHE A 84 -16.43 5.85 -7.46
N GLU A 85 -15.83 6.78 -6.72
CA GLU A 85 -15.63 6.63 -5.29
C GLU A 85 -16.95 6.86 -4.53
N ASP A 86 -17.28 5.98 -3.59
CA ASP A 86 -18.39 6.16 -2.65
C ASP A 86 -17.94 7.07 -1.48
N THR A 87 -17.83 8.37 -1.77
CA THR A 87 -17.34 9.36 -0.79
C THR A 87 -18.26 9.52 0.42
N ALA A 88 -19.54 9.15 0.30
CA ALA A 88 -20.47 9.13 1.45
C ALA A 88 -20.01 8.17 2.55
N LYS A 89 -19.22 7.14 2.21
CA LYS A 89 -18.63 6.22 3.19
C LYS A 89 -17.54 6.87 4.04
N TYR A 90 -16.88 7.91 3.57
CA TYR A 90 -15.70 8.48 4.26
C TYR A 90 -16.01 9.08 5.63
N ASP A 91 -17.29 9.38 5.88
CA ASP A 91 -17.81 9.90 7.14
C ASP A 91 -18.52 8.87 8.01
N GLU A 92 -18.52 7.58 7.63
CA GLU A 92 -19.13 6.50 8.43
C GLU A 92 -18.64 6.53 9.89
N ALA A 93 -19.56 6.37 10.85
CA ALA A 93 -19.24 6.40 12.27
C ALA A 93 -18.21 5.33 12.66
N LYS A 94 -18.29 4.15 12.01
CA LYS A 94 -17.31 3.08 12.18
C LYS A 94 -16.19 3.26 11.17
N THR A 95 -14.98 3.60 11.62
CA THR A 95 -13.83 3.86 10.73
C THR A 95 -13.54 2.73 9.74
N THR A 96 -13.75 1.47 10.13
CA THR A 96 -13.53 0.32 9.23
C THR A 96 -14.54 0.23 8.08
N GLY A 97 -15.65 0.95 8.16
CA GLY A 97 -16.65 1.06 7.10
C GLY A 97 -16.33 2.16 6.08
N ARG A 98 -15.34 3.03 6.37
CA ARG A 98 -15.00 4.18 5.51
C ARG A 98 -14.26 3.79 4.24
N PHE A 99 -13.57 2.66 4.28
CA PHE A 99 -12.92 2.09 3.11
C PHE A 99 -12.88 0.59 3.32
N THR A 100 -13.70 -0.18 2.61
CA THR A 100 -13.78 -1.65 2.75
C THR A 100 -12.86 -2.37 1.74
N HIS A 101 -12.68 -3.68 1.87
CA HIS A 101 -11.94 -4.45 0.87
C HIS A 101 -12.67 -4.46 -0.48
N GLU A 102 -14.00 -4.57 -0.46
CA GLU A 102 -14.84 -4.53 -1.67
C GLU A 102 -14.67 -3.21 -2.42
N MET A 103 -14.66 -2.08 -1.68
CA MET A 103 -14.36 -0.76 -2.28
C MET A 103 -12.97 -0.74 -2.92
N LEU A 104 -11.94 -1.26 -2.25
CA LEU A 104 -10.59 -1.33 -2.83
C LEU A 104 -10.56 -2.14 -4.13
N VAL A 105 -11.22 -3.30 -4.15
CA VAL A 105 -11.33 -4.16 -5.34
C VAL A 105 -12.03 -3.42 -6.47
N ASP A 106 -13.15 -2.75 -6.20
CA ASP A 106 -13.92 -2.02 -7.21
C ASP A 106 -13.15 -0.80 -7.73
N TYR A 107 -12.47 -0.06 -6.84
CA TYR A 107 -11.63 1.08 -7.23
C TYR A 107 -10.47 0.62 -8.11
N CYS A 108 -9.84 -0.52 -7.81
CA CYS A 108 -8.81 -1.11 -8.67
C CYS A 108 -9.36 -1.41 -10.07
N ARG A 109 -10.58 -1.98 -10.17
CA ARG A 109 -11.20 -2.28 -11.47
C ARG A 109 -11.45 -1.02 -12.30
N HIS A 110 -11.95 0.05 -11.67
CA HIS A 110 -12.13 1.34 -12.33
C HIS A 110 -10.80 1.96 -12.81
N LEU A 111 -9.70 1.68 -12.11
CA LEU A 111 -8.34 2.04 -12.52
C LEU A 111 -7.73 1.06 -13.55
N GLY A 112 -8.48 0.06 -14.02
CA GLY A 112 -8.04 -0.93 -14.99
C GLY A 112 -7.14 -2.04 -14.42
N LEU A 113 -7.16 -2.21 -13.10
CA LEU A 113 -6.34 -3.16 -12.34
C LEU A 113 -7.20 -4.25 -11.72
N GLU A 114 -6.67 -5.47 -11.68
CA GLU A 114 -7.33 -6.60 -11.02
C GLU A 114 -6.35 -7.35 -10.11
N PRO A 115 -5.67 -6.68 -9.15
CA PRO A 115 -4.55 -7.26 -8.40
C PRO A 115 -4.96 -8.46 -7.53
N PHE A 116 -6.27 -8.62 -7.25
CA PHE A 116 -6.81 -9.72 -6.47
C PHE A 116 -7.27 -10.92 -7.34
N LYS A 117 -7.06 -10.87 -8.66
CA LYS A 117 -7.30 -12.00 -9.57
C LYS A 117 -5.99 -12.63 -9.99
N ASP A 118 -5.89 -13.95 -9.88
CA ASP A 118 -4.68 -14.71 -10.25
C ASP A 118 -4.22 -14.43 -11.69
N GLY A 119 -5.17 -14.27 -12.63
CA GLY A 119 -4.89 -14.00 -14.04
C GLY A 119 -4.20 -12.65 -14.30
N PHE A 120 -4.22 -11.72 -13.36
CA PHE A 120 -3.61 -10.39 -13.52
C PHE A 120 -2.08 -10.44 -13.63
N TYR A 121 -1.45 -11.42 -12.98
CA TYR A 121 0.01 -11.56 -12.95
C TYR A 121 0.58 -12.40 -14.10
N VAL A 122 -0.29 -12.89 -15.00
CA VAL A 122 0.11 -13.64 -16.19
C VAL A 122 0.66 -12.66 -17.24
N PRO A 123 1.66 -13.03 -18.08
CA PRO A 123 2.25 -12.12 -19.05
C PRO A 123 1.25 -11.64 -20.12
N THR A 124 0.60 -10.49 -19.90
CA THR A 124 -0.32 -9.85 -20.86
C THR A 124 0.25 -8.55 -21.44
N GLY A 125 1.58 -8.35 -21.38
CA GLY A 125 2.23 -7.10 -21.81
C GLY A 125 2.16 -5.96 -20.79
N ARG A 126 1.64 -6.20 -19.58
CA ARG A 126 1.66 -5.27 -18.45
C ARG A 126 2.85 -5.59 -17.53
N ALA A 127 3.53 -4.57 -17.04
CA ALA A 127 4.52 -4.74 -15.98
C ALA A 127 3.81 -4.66 -14.62
N ALA A 128 3.80 -5.76 -13.86
CA ALA A 128 3.35 -5.80 -12.48
C ALA A 128 4.55 -6.09 -11.58
N LEU A 129 4.71 -5.31 -10.52
CA LEU A 129 5.71 -5.56 -9.48
C LEU A 129 4.99 -6.00 -8.22
N ALA A 130 5.07 -7.29 -7.90
CA ALA A 130 4.63 -7.81 -6.63
C ALA A 130 5.83 -7.89 -5.68
N THR A 131 5.84 -7.08 -4.64
CA THR A 131 6.86 -7.15 -3.59
C THR A 131 6.29 -7.97 -2.43
N PRO A 132 6.89 -9.11 -2.05
CA PRO A 132 6.57 -9.71 -0.78
C PRO A 132 7.00 -8.72 0.31
N LYS A 133 6.05 -8.30 1.17
CA LYS A 133 6.40 -7.57 2.38
C LYS A 133 7.05 -8.56 3.34
N MET A 134 8.36 -8.73 3.20
CA MET A 134 9.14 -9.56 4.11
C MET A 134 9.32 -8.77 5.40
N THR A 135 8.47 -9.04 6.40
CA THR A 135 8.77 -8.65 7.77
C THR A 135 10.06 -9.38 8.14
N LEU A 136 11.17 -8.64 8.30
CA LEU A 136 12.46 -9.20 8.67
C LEU A 136 12.31 -9.96 9.99
N LEU A 137 12.20 -11.29 9.88
CA LEU A 137 12.40 -12.21 10.99
C LEU A 137 13.83 -12.01 11.46
N GLY A 138 14.00 -11.28 12.56
CA GLY A 138 15.26 -11.22 13.30
C GLY A 138 15.59 -12.59 13.89
N ARG A 139 15.98 -13.56 13.05
CA ARG A 139 16.75 -14.72 13.51
C ARG A 139 18.21 -14.32 13.44
N SER A 140 18.74 -13.88 14.58
CA SER A 140 20.17 -13.92 14.85
C SER A 140 20.62 -15.37 14.63
N TRP A 141 21.36 -15.61 13.56
CA TRP A 141 22.09 -16.85 13.37
C TRP A 141 23.29 -16.76 14.31
N LYS A 142 23.21 -17.39 15.49
CA LYS A 142 24.42 -17.68 16.27
C LYS A 142 25.08 -18.88 15.61
N GLU A 143 26.03 -18.57 14.75
CA GLU A 143 27.02 -19.52 14.26
C GLU A 143 27.75 -20.11 15.47
N SER A 144 27.38 -21.34 15.82
CA SER A 144 28.04 -22.09 16.89
C SER A 144 29.32 -22.66 16.29
N SER A 145 30.38 -21.87 16.27
CA SER A 145 31.72 -22.42 16.05
C SER A 145 32.11 -23.26 17.25
N SER A 146 31.90 -24.57 17.13
CA SER A 146 32.63 -25.56 17.91
C SER A 146 33.99 -25.77 17.25
N ARG A 147 35.04 -25.36 17.95
CA ARG A 147 36.34 -26.02 18.03
C ARG A 147 37.09 -25.49 19.25
#